data_AF-A0A2I0D846-F1
#
_entry.id   AF-A0A2I0D846-F1
#
_cell.length_a   1.000
_cell.length_b   1.000
_cell.length_c   1.000
_cell.angle_alpha   90.00
_cell.angle_beta   90.00
_cell.angle_gamma   90.00
#
_symmetry.space_group_name_H-M   'P 1'
#
loop_
_entity.id
_entity.type
_entity.pdbx_description
1 polymer ?
#
loop_
_entity_poly.entity_id
_entity_poly.type
_entity_poly.pdbx_seq_one_letter_code
_entity_poly.pdbx_strand_id
1 'polypeptide(L)'
;MNTKIIMTSSAILLAAIGILFSFLPNEVMEYLNIESNTITILFLNLMSALYLGFGILNWMAKGTLIGGIYNKPIAIGNLMHYGVGAIASVKVVSNIQMHQEIIISLTIIYVIFAILFASIFFKNPTKTEK
;
A
#
# COMPACT_ATOMS: atom_id res chain seq x y z
N MET A 1 10.51 -10.00 14.39
CA MET A 1 9.75 -9.83 13.13
C MET A 1 10.72 -9.34 12.07
N ASN A 2 10.80 -10.01 10.92
CA ASN A 2 11.73 -9.62 9.87
C ASN A 2 11.15 -8.45 9.06
N THR A 3 11.42 -7.22 9.49
CA THR A 3 10.92 -6.00 8.85
C THR A 3 11.40 -5.86 7.41
N LYS A 4 12.58 -6.41 7.07
CA LYS A 4 13.08 -6.41 5.69
C LYS A 4 12.13 -7.11 4.72
N ILE A 5 11.56 -8.26 5.12
CA ILE A 5 10.58 -8.98 4.29
C ILE A 5 9.33 -8.13 4.10
N ILE A 6 8.78 -7.59 5.19
CA ILE A 6 7.56 -6.76 5.15
C ILE A 6 7.75 -5.53 4.25
N MET A 7 8.87 -4.83 4.41
CA MET A 7 9.22 -3.66 3.60
C MET A 7 9.42 -4.04 2.12
N THR A 8 10.05 -5.17 1.83
CA THR A 8 10.27 -5.64 0.46
C THR A 8 8.95 -6.01 -0.22
N SER A 9 8.10 -6.79 0.45
CA SER A 9 6.80 -7.19 -0.10
C SER A 9 5.90 -5.97 -0.31
N SER A 10 5.86 -5.03 0.65
CA SER A 10 5.15 -3.77 0.51
C SER A 10 5.67 -2.94 -0.67
N ALA A 11 6.99 -2.83 -0.81
CA ALA A 11 7.61 -2.11 -1.91
C ALA A 11 7.22 -2.68 -3.28
N ILE A 12 7.29 -4.00 -3.44
CA ILE A 12 6.95 -4.68 -4.70
C ILE A 12 5.47 -4.48 -5.03
N LEU A 13 4.57 -4.66 -4.06
CA LEU A 13 3.14 -4.46 -4.24
C LEU A 13 2.83 -3.04 -4.71
N LEU A 14 3.31 -2.03 -3.98
CA LEU A 14 3.04 -0.63 -4.30
C LEU A 14 3.69 -0.21 -5.62
N ALA A 15 4.90 -0.70 -5.92
CA ALA A 15 5.55 -0.45 -7.21
C ALA A 15 4.75 -1.06 -8.37
N ALA A 16 4.25 -2.29 -8.21
CA ALA A 16 3.45 -2.93 -9.25
C ALA A 16 2.15 -2.16 -9.53
N ILE A 17 1.41 -1.79 -8.49
CA ILE A 17 0.16 -1.01 -8.65
C ILE A 17 0.46 0.38 -9.23
N GLY A 18 1.51 1.05 -8.74
CA GLY A 18 1.93 2.34 -9.25
C GLY A 18 2.31 2.31 -10.74
N ILE A 19 3.07 1.30 -11.17
CA ILE A 19 3.42 1.10 -12.59
C ILE A 19 2.16 0.86 -13.42
N LEU A 20 1.26 -0.02 -12.97
CA LEU A 20 0.00 -0.28 -13.68
C LEU A 20 -0.81 1.01 -13.87
N PHE A 21 -0.98 1.80 -12.82
CA PHE A 21 -1.75 3.05 -12.88
C PHE A 21 -1.06 4.14 -13.72
N SER A 22 0.28 4.15 -13.78
CA SER A 22 1.02 5.14 -14.57
C SER A 22 1.04 4.84 -16.07
N PHE A 23 1.17 3.57 -16.45
CA PHE A 23 1.41 3.16 -17.83
C PHE A 23 0.15 2.66 -18.53
N LEU A 24 -0.82 2.14 -17.77
CA LEU A 24 -2.05 1.54 -18.28
C LEU A 24 -3.31 2.13 -17.61
N PRO A 25 -3.43 3.47 -17.46
CA PRO A 25 -4.55 4.06 -16.73
C PRO A 25 -5.91 3.80 -17.40
N ASN A 26 -5.96 3.80 -18.73
CA ASN A 26 -7.21 3.60 -19.47
C ASN A 26 -7.66 2.15 -19.42
N GLU A 27 -6.72 1.21 -19.55
CA GLU A 27 -6.97 -0.23 -19.51
C GLU A 27 -7.46 -0.65 -18.12
N VAL A 28 -6.89 -0.07 -17.05
CA VAL A 28 -7.37 -0.29 -15.68
C VAL A 28 -8.80 0.24 -15.51
N MET A 29 -9.08 1.43 -16.05
CA MET A 29 -10.42 2.05 -15.96
C MET A 29 -11.46 1.26 -16.74
N GLU A 30 -11.14 0.86 -17.96
CA GLU A 30 -11.98 0.00 -18.81
C GLU A 30 -12.25 -1.34 -18.14
N TYR A 31 -11.21 -1.99 -17.60
CA TYR A 31 -11.34 -3.25 -16.90
C TYR A 31 -12.25 -3.14 -15.65
N LEU A 32 -12.19 -2.02 -14.92
CA LEU A 32 -13.03 -1.77 -13.75
C LEU A 32 -14.41 -1.20 -14.10
N ASN A 33 -14.74 -1.05 -15.38
CA ASN A 33 -15.97 -0.43 -15.88
C ASN A 33 -16.21 0.99 -15.30
N ILE A 34 -15.12 1.76 -15.14
CA ILE A 34 -15.16 3.15 -14.70
C ILE A 34 -15.09 4.05 -15.93
N GLU A 35 -16.00 5.03 -16.02
CA GLU A 35 -15.97 6.01 -17.11
C GLU A 35 -14.65 6.78 -17.13
N SER A 36 -13.91 6.64 -18.24
CA SER A 36 -12.64 7.33 -18.43
C SER A 36 -12.88 8.77 -18.86
N ASN A 37 -12.39 9.71 -18.05
CA ASN A 37 -12.37 11.13 -18.36
C ASN A 37 -11.08 11.76 -17.81
N THR A 38 -10.80 13.00 -18.20
CA THR A 38 -9.55 13.68 -17.83
C THR A 38 -9.33 13.74 -16.32
N ILE A 39 -10.40 13.87 -15.53
CA ILE A 39 -10.32 13.98 -14.07
C ILE A 39 -10.01 12.60 -13.47
N THR A 40 -10.69 11.54 -13.90
CA THR A 40 -10.45 10.19 -13.37
C THR A 40 -9.04 9.69 -13.71
N ILE A 41 -8.56 9.95 -14.93
CA ILE A 41 -7.17 9.66 -15.33
C ILE A 41 -6.17 10.45 -14.47
N LEU A 42 -6.43 11.74 -14.22
CA LEU A 42 -5.56 12.56 -13.37
C LEU A 42 -5.47 11.98 -11.95
N PHE A 43 -6.59 11.61 -11.34
CA PHE A 43 -6.59 10.99 -10.01
C PHE A 43 -5.84 9.66 -9.98
N LEU A 44 -6.00 8.82 -11.02
CA LEU A 44 -5.28 7.55 -11.12
C LEU A 44 -3.76 7.77 -11.22
N ASN A 45 -3.32 8.78 -11.98
CA ASN A 45 -1.91 9.17 -12.08
C ASN A 45 -1.35 9.76 -10.78
N LEU A 46 -2.14 10.53 -10.03
CA LEU A 46 -1.72 11.01 -8.70
C LEU A 46 -1.60 9.85 -7.70
N MET A 47 -2.52 8.87 -7.74
CA MET A 47 -2.41 7.65 -6.93
C MET A 47 -1.20 6.81 -7.32
N SER A 48 -0.91 6.69 -8.62
CA SER A 48 0.33 6.09 -9.11
C SER A 48 1.56 6.73 -8.47
N ALA A 49 1.68 8.06 -8.52
CA ALA A 49 2.81 8.77 -7.95
C ALA A 49 2.96 8.51 -6.43
N LEU A 50 1.85 8.45 -5.70
CA LEU A 50 1.84 8.10 -4.27
C LEU A 50 2.33 6.66 -4.04
N TYR A 51 1.84 5.68 -4.80
CA TYR A 51 2.25 4.28 -4.68
C TYR A 51 3.70 4.06 -5.05
N LEU A 52 4.18 4.66 -6.14
CA LEU A 52 5.60 4.62 -6.52
C LEU A 52 6.48 5.27 -5.45
N GLY A 53 6.06 6.41 -4.90
CA GLY A 53 6.77 7.10 -3.82
C GLY A 53 6.92 6.24 -2.58
N PHE A 54 5.84 5.65 -2.07
CA PHE A 54 5.88 4.73 -0.94
C PHE A 54 6.63 3.43 -1.28
N GLY A 55 6.49 2.91 -2.50
CA GLY A 55 7.18 1.72 -2.96
C GLY A 55 8.70 1.89 -2.92
N ILE A 56 9.21 2.99 -3.49
CA ILE A 56 10.64 3.33 -3.48
C ILE A 56 11.13 3.62 -2.05
N LEU A 57 10.36 4.36 -1.25
CA LEU A 57 10.69 4.60 0.15
C LEU A 57 10.86 3.29 0.93
N ASN A 58 9.93 2.35 0.76
CA ASN A 58 10.00 1.04 1.40
C ASN A 58 11.19 0.23 0.90
N TRP A 59 11.46 0.27 -0.41
CA TRP A 59 12.59 -0.41 -1.02
C TRP A 59 13.93 0.11 -0.47
N MET A 60 14.09 1.42 -0.37
CA MET A 60 15.34 2.02 0.11
C MET A 60 15.55 1.79 1.61
N ALA A 61 14.47 1.85 2.41
CA ALA A 61 14.54 1.69 3.85
C ALA A 61 14.67 0.23 4.34
N LYS A 62 14.34 -0.78 3.50
CA LYS A 62 14.23 -2.20 3.90
C LYS A 62 15.44 -2.79 4.65
N GLY A 63 16.64 -2.25 4.44
CA GLY A 63 17.88 -2.71 5.09
C GLY A 63 18.14 -2.09 6.46
N THR A 64 17.33 -1.13 6.89
CA THR A 64 17.48 -0.41 8.14
C THR A 64 16.59 -0.97 9.24
N LEU A 65 16.87 -0.59 10.49
CA LEU A 65 16.03 -0.92 11.64
C LEU A 65 14.74 -0.08 11.59
N ILE A 66 13.64 -0.69 11.13
CA ILE A 66 12.34 -0.01 11.01
C ILE A 66 11.67 0.14 12.38
N GLY A 67 11.06 1.30 12.62
CA GLY A 67 10.55 1.71 13.93
C GLY A 67 11.58 2.54 14.70
N GLY A 68 11.62 2.41 16.02
CA GLY A 68 12.53 3.20 16.87
C GLY A 68 12.23 4.69 16.79
N ILE A 69 13.22 5.56 16.99
CA ILE A 69 13.03 7.03 16.88
C ILE A 69 13.21 7.48 15.42
N TYR A 70 14.21 6.94 14.71
CA TYR A 70 14.59 7.39 13.37
C TYR A 70 13.65 6.92 12.26
N ASN A 71 13.23 5.65 12.27
CA ASN A 71 12.39 5.07 11.22
C ASN A 71 10.93 4.90 11.66
N LYS A 72 10.52 5.52 12.78
CA LYS A 72 9.12 5.58 13.20
C LYS A 72 8.22 6.28 12.19
N PRO A 73 8.63 7.40 11.57
CA PRO A 73 7.83 8.09 10.56
C PRO A 73 7.49 7.17 9.37
N ILE A 74 8.42 6.31 8.95
CA ILE A 74 8.19 5.33 7.88
C ILE A 74 7.16 4.28 8.30
N ALA A 75 7.26 3.79 9.55
CA ALA A 75 6.31 2.81 10.09
C ALA A 75 4.88 3.38 10.18
N ILE A 76 4.72 4.59 10.72
CA ILE A 76 3.40 5.22 10.83
C ILE A 76 2.85 5.64 9.46
N GLY A 77 3.69 6.10 8.53
CA GLY A 77 3.26 6.44 7.18
C GLY A 77 2.65 5.22 6.46
N ASN A 78 3.33 4.07 6.51
CA ASN A 78 2.80 2.82 5.96
C ASN A 78 1.55 2.34 6.71
N LEU A 79 1.53 2.46 8.04
CA LEU A 79 0.34 2.14 8.84
C LEU A 79 -0.86 3.00 8.42
N MET A 80 -0.67 4.29 8.18
CA MET A 80 -1.75 5.17 7.72
C MET A 80 -2.20 4.78 6.31
N HIS A 81 -1.25 4.51 5.39
CA HIS A 81 -1.57 4.07 4.04
C HIS A 81 -2.44 2.80 4.03
N TYR A 82 -1.96 1.74 4.67
CA TYR A 82 -2.67 0.45 4.69
C TYR A 82 -3.88 0.44 5.62
N GLY A 83 -3.79 1.11 6.78
CA GLY A 83 -4.88 1.18 7.75
C GLY A 83 -6.08 1.97 7.26
N VAL A 84 -5.86 3.19 6.75
CA VAL A 84 -6.93 4.01 6.16
C VAL A 84 -7.48 3.33 4.90
N GLY A 85 -6.61 2.77 4.05
CA GLY A 85 -7.02 2.02 2.86
C GLY A 85 -7.86 0.79 3.20
N ALA A 86 -7.50 0.02 4.22
CA ALA A 86 -8.27 -1.14 4.69
C ALA A 86 -9.66 -0.73 5.17
N ILE A 87 -9.74 0.31 6.02
CA ILE A 87 -11.03 0.82 6.53
C ILE A 87 -11.91 1.31 5.38
N ALA A 88 -11.35 2.06 4.44
CA ALA A 88 -12.08 2.55 3.28
C ALA A 88 -12.62 1.38 2.43
N SER A 89 -11.80 0.35 2.19
CA SER A 89 -12.17 -0.81 1.36
C SER A 89 -13.26 -1.66 2.02
N VAL A 90 -13.15 -1.94 3.32
CA VAL A 90 -14.16 -2.69 4.08
C VAL A 90 -15.53 -2.00 4.05
N LYS A 91 -15.57 -0.66 4.07
CA LYS A 91 -16.84 0.08 4.03
C LYS A 91 -17.59 -0.05 2.71
N VAL A 92 -16.89 -0.31 1.61
CA VAL A 92 -17.47 -0.32 0.27
C VAL A 92 -17.61 -1.72 -0.32
N VAL A 93 -16.89 -2.71 0.20
CA VAL A 93 -16.82 -4.06 -0.38
C VAL A 93 -18.19 -4.74 -0.49
N SER A 94 -19.13 -4.47 0.42
CA SER A 94 -20.49 -5.02 0.38
C SER A 94 -21.39 -4.36 -0.67
N ASN A 95 -21.01 -3.18 -1.15
CA ASN A 95 -21.81 -2.38 -2.10
C ASN A 95 -21.33 -2.55 -3.54
N ILE A 96 -20.19 -3.21 -3.75
CA ILE A 96 -19.59 -3.43 -5.07
C ILE A 96 -20.11 -4.74 -5.63
N GLN A 97 -20.87 -4.67 -6.73
CA GLN A 97 -21.45 -5.83 -7.41
C GLN A 97 -20.52 -6.42 -8.48
N MET A 98 -19.66 -5.58 -9.07
CA MET A 98 -18.77 -5.96 -10.16
C MET A 98 -17.31 -5.98 -9.68
N HIS A 99 -16.53 -6.97 -10.10
CA HIS A 99 -15.12 -7.14 -9.67
C HIS A 99 -14.93 -7.24 -8.15
N GLN A 100 -15.96 -7.68 -7.41
CA GLN A 100 -15.95 -7.77 -5.95
C GLN A 100 -14.78 -8.61 -5.42
N GLU A 101 -14.42 -9.70 -6.12
CA GLU A 101 -13.31 -10.59 -5.77
C GLU A 101 -11.96 -9.86 -5.70
N ILE A 102 -11.72 -8.90 -6.61
CA ILE A 102 -10.49 -8.11 -6.67
C ILE A 102 -10.42 -7.18 -5.47
N ILE A 103 -11.53 -6.51 -5.15
CA ILE A 103 -11.61 -5.60 -4.02
C ILE A 103 -11.47 -6.37 -2.69
N ILE A 104 -12.08 -7.56 -2.57
CA ILE A 104 -11.89 -8.44 -1.41
C ILE A 104 -10.42 -8.82 -1.27
N SER A 105 -9.79 -9.27 -2.35
CA SER A 105 -8.38 -9.68 -2.36
C SER A 105 -7.46 -8.52 -1.93
N LEU A 106 -7.69 -7.33 -2.50
CA LEU A 106 -6.95 -6.12 -2.12
C LEU A 106 -7.19 -5.74 -0.66
N THR A 107 -8.44 -5.85 -0.18
CA THR A 107 -8.81 -5.56 1.21
C THR A 107 -8.06 -6.48 2.17
N ILE A 108 -8.00 -7.78 1.89
CA ILE A 108 -7.28 -8.76 2.71
C ILE A 108 -5.79 -8.38 2.78
N ILE A 109 -5.17 -8.06 1.63
CA ILE A 109 -3.77 -7.64 1.57
C ILE A 109 -3.54 -6.37 2.41
N TYR A 110 -4.41 -5.36 2.28
CA TYR A 110 -4.33 -4.12 3.03
C TYR A 110 -4.49 -4.35 4.54
N VAL A 111 -5.42 -5.20 4.97
CA VAL A 111 -5.61 -5.57 6.38
C VAL A 111 -4.37 -6.26 6.94
N ILE A 112 -3.79 -7.21 6.20
CA ILE A 112 -2.55 -7.90 6.61
C ILE A 112 -1.42 -6.88 6.81
N PHE A 113 -1.17 -6.01 5.84
CA PHE A 113 -0.13 -4.99 5.98
C PHE A 113 -0.43 -3.98 7.10
N ALA A 114 -1.69 -3.59 7.29
CA ALA A 114 -2.08 -2.71 8.40
C ALA A 114 -1.73 -3.33 9.76
N ILE A 115 -2.05 -4.61 9.98
CA ILE A 115 -1.71 -5.33 11.22
C ILE A 115 -0.19 -5.45 11.40
N LEU A 116 0.54 -5.74 10.31
CA LEU A 116 2.00 -5.84 10.34
C LEU A 116 2.64 -4.48 10.69
N PHE A 117 2.24 -3.39 10.04
CA PHE A 117 2.77 -2.05 10.32
C PHE A 117 2.32 -1.49 11.67
N ALA A 118 1.13 -1.84 12.15
CA ALA A 118 0.71 -1.55 13.52
C ALA A 118 1.65 -2.25 14.52
N SER A 119 1.95 -3.52 14.28
CA SER A 119 2.90 -4.27 15.09
C SER A 119 4.31 -3.67 15.07
N ILE A 120 4.79 -3.17 13.92
CA ILE A 120 6.07 -2.42 13.80
C ILE A 120 6.01 -1.12 14.60
N PHE A 121 4.91 -0.38 14.50
CA PHE A 121 4.80 0.96 15.09
C PHE A 121 4.74 0.93 16.62
N PHE A 122 3.99 -0.01 17.19
CA PHE A 122 3.80 -0.11 18.64
C PHE A 122 4.94 -0.85 19.36
N LYS A 123 5.68 -1.73 18.67
CA LYS A 123 6.81 -2.45 19.27
C LYS A 123 8.11 -1.69 19.05
N ASN A 124 8.82 -1.39 20.14
CA ASN A 124 10.17 -0.87 20.03
C ASN A 124 11.09 -1.96 19.46
N PRO A 125 11.94 -1.64 18.47
CA PRO A 125 12.87 -2.61 17.92
C PRO A 125 13.91 -2.99 18.98
N THR A 126 13.99 -4.28 19.29
CA THR A 126 15.07 -4.83 20.10
C THR A 126 16.32 -4.97 19.24
N LYS A 127 17.49 -4.56 19.76
CA LYS A 127 18.76 -4.82 19.08
C LYS A 127 18.88 -6.33 18.88
N THR A 128 18.89 -6.76 17.63
CA THR A 128 19.38 -8.10 17.27
C THR A 128 20.89 -7.96 17.17
N GLU A 129 21.63 -8.70 18.01
CA GLU A 129 23.08 -8.82 17.87
C GLU A 129 23.40 -9.32 16.47
N LYS A 130 24.38 -8.69 15.82
CA LYS A 130 24.76 -8.93 14.43
C LYS A 130 25.48 -10.26 14.28
#